data_AF-L7T8J9-F1
#
_entry.id   AF-L7T8J9-F1
#
_cell.length_a   1.000
_cell.length_b   1.000
_cell.length_c   1.000
_cell.angle_alpha   90.00
_cell.angle_beta   90.00
_cell.angle_gamma   90.00
#
_symmetry.space_group_name_H-M   'P 1'
#
loop_
_entity.id
_entity.type
_entity.pdbx_description
1 polymer ?
#
loop_
_entity_poly.entity_id
_entity_poly.type
_entity_poly.pdbx_seq_one_letter_code
_entity_poly.pdbx_strand_id
1 'polypeptide(L)'
;LKLSAHHTLKNLTLSHNDWECNSLRALFINVARPAVDDADQHCKIDYHLEHGLCCKESDKPYLDRLLQYIAMTSVVEKQLKKESCSAINAIHSVQSLVHFTKQQGVVSLQGNEQLEAEVNELRAAVQQLTNEQIQQKQLLQGLHAEIDTNLRRFRLSKDELARPSENLNKVFTHLKERQAFKLRETQARRTEADAKQKETEHLEQENIALERQLYNKNTM
;
A
#
# COMPACT_ATOMS: atom_id res chain seq x y z
N LEU A 1 -21.39 -12.56 2.14
CA LEU A 1 -21.83 -13.70 1.29
C LEU A 1 -23.00 -14.37 1.99
N LYS A 2 -24.07 -14.75 1.26
CA LYS A 2 -25.15 -15.58 1.81
C LYS A 2 -25.38 -16.73 0.84
N LEU A 3 -25.25 -17.95 1.33
CA LEU A 3 -25.50 -19.16 0.54
C LEU A 3 -26.84 -19.77 0.97
N SER A 4 -27.61 -20.26 0.00
CA SER A 4 -28.80 -21.06 0.29
C SER A 4 -28.40 -22.49 0.63
N ALA A 5 -29.28 -23.22 1.32
CA ALA A 5 -29.07 -24.65 1.62
C ALA A 5 -28.98 -25.55 0.37
N HIS A 6 -29.43 -25.07 -0.79
CA HIS A 6 -29.40 -25.78 -2.07
C HIS A 6 -28.27 -25.32 -2.99
N HIS A 7 -27.21 -24.73 -2.43
CA HIS A 7 -26.06 -24.35 -3.24
C HIS A 7 -25.38 -25.60 -3.83
N THR A 8 -24.72 -25.43 -4.97
CA THR A 8 -23.98 -26.50 -5.66
C THR A 8 -22.47 -26.40 -5.51
N LEU A 9 -21.98 -25.43 -4.72
CA LEU A 9 -20.56 -25.18 -4.50
C LEU A 9 -19.85 -26.43 -3.96
N LYS A 10 -18.73 -26.77 -4.60
CA LYS A 10 -17.84 -27.88 -4.22
C LYS A 10 -16.47 -27.42 -3.71
N ASN A 11 -16.05 -26.22 -4.10
CA ASN A 11 -14.83 -25.58 -3.62
C ASN A 11 -15.12 -24.08 -3.40
N LEU A 12 -14.70 -23.57 -2.25
CA LEU A 12 -14.89 -22.21 -1.78
C LEU A 12 -13.68 -21.81 -0.93
N THR A 13 -13.09 -20.66 -1.24
CA THR A 13 -12.02 -20.05 -0.43
C THR A 13 -12.54 -18.80 0.25
N LEU A 14 -12.34 -18.70 1.56
CA LEU A 14 -12.88 -17.67 2.45
C LEU A 14 -11.82 -17.00 3.33
N SER A 15 -10.58 -17.50 3.39
CA SER A 15 -9.48 -16.91 4.18
C SER A 15 -9.09 -15.51 3.68
N HIS A 16 -8.30 -14.78 4.48
CA HIS A 16 -7.77 -13.44 4.15
C HIS A 16 -8.87 -12.40 3.86
N ASN A 17 -9.97 -12.48 4.62
CA ASN A 17 -11.11 -11.57 4.53
C ASN A 17 -11.39 -10.88 5.87
N ASP A 18 -12.23 -9.85 5.84
CA ASP A 18 -12.64 -9.09 7.02
C ASP A 18 -14.07 -9.47 7.46
N TRP A 19 -14.22 -10.68 7.99
CA TRP A 19 -15.53 -11.25 8.29
C TRP A 19 -16.22 -10.66 9.53
N GLU A 20 -17.55 -10.71 9.50
CA GLU A 20 -18.40 -10.56 10.67
C GLU A 20 -18.83 -11.94 11.16
N CYS A 21 -18.76 -12.17 12.48
CA CYS A 21 -18.84 -13.50 13.06
C CYS A 21 -20.21 -14.16 12.90
N ASN A 22 -21.32 -13.44 13.07
CA ASN A 22 -22.66 -14.01 12.90
C ASN A 22 -22.96 -14.38 11.45
N SER A 23 -22.44 -13.59 10.51
CA SER A 23 -22.49 -13.89 9.07
C SER A 23 -21.72 -15.17 8.74
N LEU A 24 -20.55 -15.39 9.35
CA LEU A 24 -19.82 -16.65 9.21
C LEU A 24 -20.60 -17.82 9.84
N ARG A 25 -21.07 -17.70 11.08
CA ARG A 25 -21.87 -18.75 11.73
C ARG A 25 -23.06 -19.16 10.87
N ALA A 26 -23.79 -18.19 10.33
CA ALA A 26 -24.92 -18.43 9.43
C ALA A 26 -24.49 -19.06 8.08
N LEU A 27 -23.34 -18.64 7.53
CA LEU A 27 -22.78 -19.23 6.31
C LEU A 27 -22.45 -20.71 6.52
N PHE A 28 -21.81 -21.04 7.65
CA PHE A 28 -21.36 -22.41 7.97
C PHE A 28 -22.49 -23.39 8.32
N ILE A 29 -23.73 -22.91 8.49
CA ILE A 29 -24.92 -23.77 8.53
C ILE A 29 -25.14 -24.45 7.17
N ASN A 30 -24.89 -23.72 6.08
CA ASN A 30 -25.19 -24.19 4.72
C ASN A 30 -23.98 -24.77 4.01
N VAL A 31 -22.75 -24.34 4.35
CA VAL A 31 -21.51 -24.85 3.75
C VAL A 31 -20.52 -25.27 4.84
N ALA A 32 -19.87 -26.42 4.68
CA ALA A 32 -18.87 -26.92 5.62
C ALA A 32 -17.60 -27.39 4.91
N ARG A 33 -16.54 -27.65 5.66
CA ARG A 33 -15.36 -28.36 5.14
C ARG A 33 -15.76 -29.78 4.70
N PRO A 34 -15.21 -30.32 3.60
CA PRO A 34 -14.08 -29.82 2.82
C PRO A 34 -14.46 -28.88 1.67
N ALA A 35 -15.73 -28.47 1.52
CA ALA A 35 -16.11 -27.53 0.46
C ALA A 35 -15.49 -26.15 0.67
N VAL A 36 -15.24 -25.76 1.93
CA VAL A 36 -14.35 -24.64 2.28
C VAL A 36 -12.91 -25.17 2.36
N ASP A 37 -12.04 -24.70 1.46
CA ASP A 37 -10.72 -25.30 1.19
C ASP A 37 -9.55 -24.52 1.83
N ASP A 38 -9.83 -23.45 2.57
CA ASP A 38 -8.81 -22.63 3.22
C ASP A 38 -9.19 -22.19 4.64
N ALA A 39 -8.22 -21.60 5.35
CA ALA A 39 -8.33 -21.18 6.73
C ALA A 39 -7.35 -20.05 7.04
N ASP A 40 -7.71 -19.18 7.97
CA ASP A 40 -6.80 -18.19 8.54
C ASP A 40 -5.95 -18.83 9.65
N GLN A 41 -4.69 -18.38 9.77
CA GLN A 41 -3.76 -18.86 10.80
C GLN A 41 -3.69 -17.93 12.00
N HIS A 42 -3.79 -16.62 11.77
CA HIS A 42 -3.67 -15.60 12.80
C HIS A 42 -4.66 -14.47 12.53
N CYS A 43 -5.23 -13.90 13.59
CA CYS A 43 -6.18 -12.80 13.49
C CYS A 43 -5.58 -11.50 14.02
N LYS A 44 -6.02 -10.37 13.45
CA LYS A 44 -5.69 -9.04 13.96
C LYS A 44 -6.37 -8.79 15.32
N ILE A 45 -5.95 -7.75 16.02
CA ILE A 45 -6.55 -7.38 17.31
C ILE A 45 -8.07 -7.21 17.20
N ASP A 46 -8.80 -7.64 18.22
CA ASP A 46 -10.28 -7.69 18.28
C ASP A 46 -10.95 -8.67 17.32
N TYR A 47 -10.17 -9.53 16.65
CA TYR A 47 -10.68 -10.62 15.82
C TYR A 47 -10.32 -11.96 16.47
N HIS A 48 -11.16 -12.97 16.25
CA HIS A 48 -10.91 -14.34 16.67
C HIS A 48 -11.29 -15.31 15.56
N LEU A 49 -10.90 -16.58 15.72
CA LEU A 49 -11.21 -17.63 14.77
C LEU A 49 -12.61 -18.19 15.02
N GLU A 50 -13.43 -18.20 13.98
CA GLU A 50 -14.73 -18.87 13.91
C GLU A 50 -14.70 -19.81 12.69
N HIS A 51 -14.91 -21.10 12.91
CA HIS A 51 -14.72 -22.16 11.88
C HIS A 51 -13.37 -22.10 11.13
N GLY A 52 -12.33 -21.58 11.78
CA GLY A 52 -10.99 -21.42 11.22
C GLY A 52 -10.82 -20.21 10.30
N LEU A 53 -11.71 -19.22 10.36
CA LEU A 53 -11.59 -17.94 9.67
C LEU A 53 -11.65 -16.80 10.68
N CYS A 54 -10.88 -15.73 10.44
CA CYS A 54 -10.86 -14.57 11.32
C CYS A 54 -12.11 -13.72 11.15
N CYS A 55 -12.79 -13.41 12.24
CA CYS A 55 -13.95 -12.53 12.26
C CYS A 55 -13.96 -11.60 13.48
N LYS A 56 -14.73 -10.53 13.38
CA LYS A 56 -15.02 -9.60 14.48
C LYS A 56 -16.51 -9.51 14.75
N GLU A 57 -16.87 -9.54 16.02
CA GLU A 57 -18.24 -9.30 16.48
C GLU A 57 -18.63 -7.85 16.24
N SER A 58 -19.81 -7.64 15.64
CA SER A 58 -20.35 -6.30 15.43
C SER A 58 -21.84 -6.35 15.09
N ASP A 59 -22.64 -5.53 15.77
CA ASP A 59 -24.06 -5.36 15.44
C ASP A 59 -24.26 -4.73 14.05
N LYS A 60 -23.29 -3.91 13.61
CA LYS A 60 -23.34 -3.16 12.35
C LYS A 60 -21.98 -3.26 11.63
N PRO A 61 -21.66 -4.41 11.02
CA PRO A 61 -20.31 -4.67 10.49
C PRO A 61 -19.84 -3.64 9.47
N TYR A 62 -20.71 -3.25 8.53
CA TYR A 62 -20.35 -2.28 7.50
C TYR A 62 -20.04 -0.89 8.08
N LEU A 63 -20.80 -0.46 9.10
CA LEU A 63 -20.54 0.80 9.79
C LEU A 63 -19.24 0.73 10.59
N ASP A 64 -19.00 -0.38 11.31
CA ASP A 64 -17.75 -0.60 12.03
C ASP A 64 -16.54 -0.56 11.08
N ARG A 65 -16.61 -1.20 9.91
CA ARG A 65 -15.53 -1.12 8.90
C ARG A 65 -15.34 0.28 8.33
N LEU A 66 -16.43 1.00 8.09
CA LEU A 66 -16.35 2.39 7.64
C LEU A 66 -15.66 3.26 8.69
N LEU A 67 -16.02 3.12 9.96
CA LEU A 67 -15.41 3.87 11.06
C LEU A 67 -13.93 3.52 11.24
N GLN A 68 -13.56 2.24 11.12
CA GLN A 68 -12.15 1.83 11.13
C GLN A 68 -11.36 2.49 9.99
N TYR A 69 -11.91 2.49 8.77
CA TYR A 69 -11.26 3.11 7.62
C TYR A 69 -11.10 4.63 7.81
N ILE A 70 -12.16 5.32 8.25
CA ILE A 70 -12.13 6.76 8.54
C ILE A 70 -11.11 7.07 9.64
N ALA A 71 -11.05 6.25 10.69
CA ALA A 71 -10.08 6.44 11.77
C ALA A 71 -8.64 6.38 11.23
N MET A 72 -8.34 5.39 10.38
CA MET A 72 -7.02 5.25 9.75
C MET A 72 -6.68 6.43 8.82
N THR A 73 -7.61 6.88 7.98
CA THR A 73 -7.35 7.97 7.03
C THR A 73 -7.30 9.34 7.72
N SER A 74 -8.08 9.55 8.78
CA SER A 74 -8.13 10.84 9.49
C SER A 74 -6.80 11.25 10.13
N VAL A 75 -5.95 10.28 10.49
CA VAL A 75 -4.61 10.56 11.03
C VAL A 75 -3.76 11.28 9.98
N VAL A 76 -3.83 10.81 8.72
CA VAL A 76 -3.15 11.43 7.58
C VAL A 76 -3.70 12.83 7.33
N GLU A 77 -5.02 12.98 7.26
CA GLU A 77 -5.66 14.28 7.02
C GLU A 77 -5.29 15.32 8.09
N LYS A 78 -5.22 14.90 9.36
CA LYS A 78 -4.81 15.79 10.46
C LYS A 78 -3.36 16.24 10.32
N GLN A 79 -2.46 15.38 9.85
CA GLN A 79 -1.06 15.73 9.64
C GLN A 79 -0.90 16.69 8.46
N LEU A 80 -1.60 16.45 7.35
CA LEU A 80 -1.65 17.37 6.22
C LEU A 80 -2.21 18.75 6.62
N LYS A 81 -3.18 18.80 7.53
CA LYS A 81 -3.69 20.06 8.10
C LYS A 81 -2.69 20.72 9.05
N LYS A 82 -1.83 19.99 9.77
CA LYS A 82 -0.80 20.58 10.65
C LYS A 82 0.32 21.30 9.88
N GLU A 83 0.60 20.92 8.64
CA GLU A 83 1.49 21.71 7.77
C GLU A 83 0.94 23.12 7.47
N SER A 84 -0.35 23.37 7.78
CA SER A 84 -0.97 24.69 7.73
C SER A 84 -0.90 25.45 9.07
N CYS A 85 0.26 25.45 9.75
CA CYS A 85 0.63 26.64 10.53
C CYS A 85 0.70 27.79 9.52
N SER A 86 -0.46 28.40 9.29
CA SER A 86 -0.75 29.28 8.19
C SER A 86 0.12 30.50 8.34
N ALA A 87 1.18 30.60 7.53
CA ALA A 87 1.94 31.83 7.37
C ALA A 87 0.99 33.02 7.11
N ILE A 88 -0.13 32.77 6.41
CA ILE A 88 -1.21 33.73 6.19
C ILE A 88 -1.88 34.17 7.51
N ASN A 89 -2.13 33.26 8.46
CA ASN A 89 -2.69 33.61 9.77
C ASN A 89 -1.67 34.38 10.62
N ALA A 90 -0.38 34.06 10.51
CA ALA A 90 0.68 34.83 11.15
C ALA A 90 0.78 36.25 10.55
N ILE A 91 0.74 36.37 9.22
CA ILE A 91 0.69 37.66 8.50
C ILE A 91 -0.55 38.46 8.92
N HIS A 92 -1.72 37.84 8.95
CA HIS A 92 -2.98 38.49 9.32
C HIS A 92 -2.96 38.94 10.79
N SER A 93 -2.38 38.15 11.69
CA SER A 93 -2.21 38.51 13.10
C SER A 93 -1.29 39.73 13.26
N VAL A 94 -0.17 39.77 12.53
CA VAL A 94 0.74 40.93 12.49
C VAL A 94 0.04 42.16 11.90
N GLN A 95 -0.72 42.01 10.81
CA GLN A 95 -1.49 43.09 10.21
C GLN A 95 -2.54 43.65 11.17
N SER A 96 -3.26 42.79 11.89
CA SER A 96 -4.21 43.21 12.94
C SER A 96 -3.49 43.93 14.09
N LEU A 97 -2.28 43.48 14.48
CA LEU A 97 -1.49 44.12 15.53
C LEU A 97 -1.02 45.53 15.15
N VAL A 98 -0.58 45.71 13.91
CA VAL A 98 -0.17 47.02 13.35
C VAL A 98 -1.37 47.96 13.22
N HIS A 99 -2.53 47.44 12.81
CA HIS A 99 -3.76 48.24 12.75
C HIS A 99 -4.26 48.67 14.14
N PHE A 100 -4.17 47.76 15.12
CA PHE A 100 -4.57 48.03 16.50
C PHE A 100 -3.68 49.09 17.16
N THR A 101 -2.37 49.01 16.96
CA THR A 101 -1.42 50.02 17.46
C THR A 101 -1.59 51.38 16.79
N LYS A 102 -1.96 51.44 15.50
CA LYS A 102 -2.34 52.69 14.82
C LYS A 102 -3.67 53.28 15.31
N GLN A 103 -4.63 52.44 15.72
CA GLN A 103 -5.95 52.89 16.19
C GLN A 103 -5.96 53.36 17.66
N GLN A 104 -5.08 52.85 18.53
CA GLN A 104 -5.12 53.18 19.96
C GLN A 104 -4.47 54.50 20.39
N GLY A 105 -3.85 55.30 19.50
CA GLY A 105 -3.72 56.76 19.67
C GLY A 105 -3.18 57.36 20.99
N VAL A 106 -2.46 56.63 21.86
CA VAL A 106 -1.98 57.21 23.16
C VAL A 106 -0.56 57.77 23.11
N VAL A 107 0.21 57.58 22.04
CA VAL A 107 1.47 58.33 21.85
C VAL A 107 1.61 58.67 20.37
N SER A 108 1.74 59.97 20.07
CA SER A 108 2.35 60.43 18.81
C SER A 108 3.83 60.04 18.85
N LEU A 109 4.11 58.74 18.77
CA LEU A 109 5.42 58.26 18.38
C LEU A 109 5.53 58.69 16.93
N GLN A 110 6.35 59.73 16.69
CA GLN A 110 6.97 59.98 15.40
C GLN A 110 7.21 58.62 14.75
N GLY A 111 6.52 58.36 13.63
CA GLY A 111 6.37 57.03 13.05
C GLY A 111 7.70 56.33 13.11
N ASN A 112 7.76 55.21 13.83
CA ASN A 112 9.01 54.51 14.06
C ASN A 112 9.40 53.88 12.71
N GLU A 113 10.00 54.67 11.82
CA GLU A 113 10.33 54.33 10.43
C GLU A 113 11.13 53.02 10.39
N GLN A 114 11.93 52.79 11.44
CA GLN A 114 12.63 51.54 11.65
C GLN A 114 11.69 50.35 11.84
N LEU A 115 10.64 50.46 12.66
CA LEU A 115 9.63 49.41 12.80
C LEU A 115 8.84 49.18 11.51
N GLU A 116 8.49 50.24 10.77
CA GLU A 116 7.82 50.09 9.47
C GLU A 116 8.75 49.45 8.42
N ALA A 117 10.05 49.76 8.43
CA ALA A 117 11.05 49.13 7.59
C ALA A 117 11.22 47.63 7.92
N GLU A 118 11.33 47.28 9.20
CA GLU A 118 11.43 45.88 9.67
C GLU A 118 10.17 45.07 9.29
N VAL A 119 8.97 45.64 9.43
CA VAL A 119 7.72 45.00 9.00
C VAL A 119 7.67 44.79 7.49
N ASN A 120 8.16 45.75 6.70
CA ASN A 120 8.21 45.64 5.24
C ASN A 120 9.25 44.59 4.79
N GLU A 121 10.40 44.52 5.45
CA GLU A 121 11.41 43.49 5.22
C GLU A 121 10.87 42.08 5.52
N LEU A 122 10.23 41.90 6.68
CA LEU A 122 9.59 40.63 7.04
C LEU A 122 8.50 40.25 6.05
N ARG A 123 7.70 41.21 5.56
CA ARG A 123 6.68 40.95 4.53
C ARG A 123 7.33 40.47 3.22
N ALA A 124 8.41 41.10 2.80
CA ALA A 124 9.14 40.71 1.60
C ALA A 124 9.74 39.30 1.74
N ALA A 125 10.37 39.01 2.89
CA ALA A 125 10.94 37.70 3.20
C ALA A 125 9.88 36.59 3.21
N VAL A 126 8.72 36.84 3.85
CA VAL A 126 7.61 35.87 3.87
C VAL A 126 7.04 35.63 2.47
N GLN A 127 6.90 36.68 1.65
CA GLN A 127 6.43 36.53 0.27
C GLN A 127 7.44 35.72 -0.57
N GLN A 128 8.73 35.98 -0.40
CA GLN A 128 9.78 35.24 -1.08
C GLN A 128 9.75 33.75 -0.70
N LEU A 129 9.76 33.44 0.60
CA LEU A 129 9.71 32.06 1.10
C LEU A 129 8.44 31.33 0.63
N THR A 130 7.31 32.03 0.57
CA THR A 130 6.06 31.47 0.04
C THR A 130 6.19 31.12 -1.44
N ASN A 131 6.79 31.99 -2.24
CA ASN A 131 7.03 31.75 -3.66
C ASN A 131 8.00 30.58 -3.87
N GLU A 132 9.10 30.52 -3.10
CA GLU A 132 10.07 29.42 -3.14
C GLU A 132 9.42 28.08 -2.77
N GLN A 133 8.56 28.06 -1.74
CA GLN A 133 7.83 26.87 -1.34
C GLN A 133 6.88 26.38 -2.45
N ILE A 134 6.15 27.29 -3.10
CA ILE A 134 5.25 26.96 -4.21
C ILE A 134 6.07 26.39 -5.38
N GLN A 135 7.17 27.03 -5.73
CA GLN A 135 8.02 26.61 -6.85
C GLN A 135 8.64 25.23 -6.59
N GLN A 136 9.09 24.94 -5.36
CA GLN A 136 9.57 23.61 -5.00
C GLN A 136 8.47 22.54 -5.12
N LYS A 137 7.25 22.84 -4.69
CA LYS A 137 6.11 21.91 -4.82
C LYS A 137 5.79 21.64 -6.29
N GLN A 138 5.77 22.67 -7.13
CA GLN A 138 5.52 22.53 -8.57
C GLN A 138 6.63 21.72 -9.26
N LEU A 139 7.89 21.97 -8.92
CA LEU A 139 9.03 21.24 -9.46
C LEU A 139 8.94 19.73 -9.20
N LEU A 140 8.49 19.34 -8.00
CA LEU A 140 8.41 17.93 -7.59
C LEU A 140 7.04 17.28 -7.86
N GLN A 141 6.05 18.04 -8.32
CA GLN A 141 4.68 17.57 -8.50
C GLN A 141 4.61 16.37 -9.45
N GLY A 142 5.30 16.44 -10.58
CA GLY A 142 5.34 15.33 -11.55
C GLY A 142 5.95 14.06 -10.97
N LEU A 143 7.03 14.19 -10.19
CA LEU A 143 7.68 13.05 -9.54
C LEU A 143 6.77 12.38 -8.51
N HIS A 144 6.07 13.17 -7.67
CA HIS A 144 5.14 12.62 -6.70
C HIS A 144 3.97 11.87 -7.37
N ALA A 145 3.42 12.43 -8.47
CA ALA A 145 2.37 11.75 -9.24
C ALA A 145 2.86 10.43 -9.86
N GLU A 146 4.10 10.38 -10.33
CA GLU A 146 4.69 9.16 -10.91
C GLU A 146 4.94 8.09 -9.85
N ILE A 147 5.38 8.48 -8.64
CA ILE A 147 5.51 7.56 -7.50
C ILE A 147 4.15 6.92 -7.20
N ASP A 148 3.10 7.73 -7.06
CA ASP A 148 1.75 7.24 -6.76
C ASP A 148 1.20 6.34 -7.88
N THR A 149 1.47 6.68 -9.14
CA THR A 149 1.12 5.87 -10.31
C THR A 149 1.79 4.50 -10.25
N ASN A 150 3.09 4.45 -9.92
CA ASN A 150 3.82 3.19 -9.84
C ASN A 150 3.44 2.35 -8.62
N LEU A 151 3.16 2.97 -7.47
CA LEU A 151 2.60 2.26 -6.31
C LEU A 151 1.29 1.56 -6.70
N ARG A 152 0.38 2.26 -7.38
CA ARG A 152 -0.89 1.68 -7.87
C ARG A 152 -0.64 0.58 -8.91
N ARG A 153 0.26 0.82 -9.87
CA ARG A 153 0.61 -0.14 -10.94
C ARG A 153 1.08 -1.48 -10.37
N PHE A 154 1.89 -1.44 -9.31
CA PHE A 154 2.43 -2.63 -8.66
C PHE A 154 1.62 -3.08 -7.44
N ARG A 155 0.44 -2.48 -7.20
CA ARG A 155 -0.47 -2.80 -6.07
C ARG A 155 0.23 -2.72 -4.71
N LEU A 156 1.14 -1.76 -4.57
CA LEU A 156 1.84 -1.48 -3.33
C LEU A 156 1.03 -0.49 -2.50
N SER A 157 0.97 -0.73 -1.19
CA SER A 157 0.34 0.20 -0.25
C SER A 157 1.15 1.50 -0.16
N LYS A 158 0.51 2.62 -0.45
CA LYS A 158 1.06 3.94 -0.17
C LYS A 158 1.02 4.20 1.33
N ASP A 159 2.14 4.68 1.87
CA ASP A 159 2.15 5.25 3.21
C ASP A 159 2.11 6.77 3.06
N GLU A 160 0.98 7.36 3.41
CA GLU A 160 0.74 8.80 3.27
C GLU A 160 1.48 9.63 4.34
N LEU A 161 2.00 9.00 5.40
CA LEU A 161 2.81 9.69 6.43
C LEU A 161 4.31 9.57 6.15
N ALA A 162 4.71 8.59 5.35
CA ALA A 162 6.10 8.38 4.96
C ALA A 162 6.61 9.49 4.01
N ARG A 163 7.93 9.71 4.04
CA ARG A 163 8.57 10.62 3.08
C ARG A 163 8.39 10.08 1.65
N PRO A 164 8.29 10.94 0.62
CA PRO A 164 8.16 10.49 -0.77
C PRO A 164 9.27 9.50 -1.21
N SER A 165 10.49 9.68 -0.70
CA SER A 165 11.62 8.78 -0.96
C SER A 165 11.40 7.35 -0.45
N GLU A 166 10.67 7.16 0.66
CA GLU A 166 10.34 5.83 1.19
C GLU A 166 9.33 5.12 0.30
N ASN A 167 8.32 5.83 -0.17
CA ASN A 167 7.35 5.33 -1.15
C ASN A 167 8.03 4.99 -2.49
N LEU A 168 8.98 5.81 -2.95
CA LEU A 168 9.81 5.49 -4.11
C LEU A 168 10.66 4.23 -3.88
N ASN A 169 11.26 4.09 -2.69
CA ASN A 169 12.04 2.91 -2.33
C ASN A 169 11.18 1.64 -2.30
N LYS A 170 9.93 1.70 -1.84
CA LYS A 170 9.00 0.55 -1.90
C LYS A 170 8.83 0.04 -3.34
N VAL A 171 8.68 0.95 -4.30
CA VAL A 171 8.60 0.60 -5.73
C VAL A 171 9.89 -0.10 -6.19
N PHE A 172 11.05 0.48 -5.90
CA PHE A 172 12.32 -0.11 -6.34
C PHE A 172 12.63 -1.44 -5.68
N THR A 173 12.34 -1.60 -4.39
CA THR A 173 12.51 -2.88 -3.68
C THR A 173 11.63 -3.96 -4.31
N HIS A 174 10.35 -3.67 -4.54
CA HIS A 174 9.44 -4.60 -5.22
C HIS A 174 9.96 -5.03 -6.60
N LEU A 175 10.45 -4.08 -7.41
CA LEU A 175 11.00 -4.37 -8.73
C LEU A 175 12.25 -5.25 -8.68
N LYS A 176 13.16 -4.98 -7.73
CA LYS A 176 14.37 -5.79 -7.53
C LYS A 176 14.03 -7.21 -7.10
N GLU A 177 13.11 -7.36 -6.13
CA GLU A 177 12.65 -8.68 -5.67
C GLU A 177 11.96 -9.47 -6.78
N ARG A 178 11.07 -8.82 -7.53
CA ARG A 178 10.40 -9.43 -8.68
C ARG A 178 11.41 -9.89 -9.74
N GLN A 179 12.42 -9.08 -10.04
CA GLN A 179 13.48 -9.44 -10.99
C GLN A 179 14.30 -10.64 -10.48
N ALA A 180 14.70 -10.63 -9.21
CA ALA A 180 15.45 -11.73 -8.60
C ALA A 180 14.64 -13.04 -8.59
N PHE A 181 13.34 -12.96 -8.28
CA PHE A 181 12.43 -14.11 -8.36
C PHE A 181 12.37 -14.68 -9.77
N LYS A 182 12.18 -13.81 -10.79
CA LYS A 182 12.09 -14.24 -12.19
C LYS A 182 13.40 -14.84 -12.71
N LEU A 183 14.54 -14.31 -12.27
CA LEU A 183 15.83 -14.90 -12.58
C LEU A 183 15.95 -16.33 -12.01
N ARG A 184 15.58 -16.52 -10.75
CA ARG A 184 15.61 -17.85 -10.10
C ARG A 184 14.64 -18.84 -10.77
N GLU A 185 13.42 -18.40 -11.09
CA GLU A 185 12.44 -19.22 -11.82
C GLU A 185 13.02 -19.66 -13.18
N THR A 186 13.68 -18.75 -13.89
CA THR A 186 14.28 -19.05 -15.20
C THR A 186 15.46 -20.04 -15.06
N GLN A 187 16.29 -19.88 -14.04
CA GLN A 187 17.37 -20.81 -13.74
C GLN A 187 16.83 -22.22 -13.44
N ALA A 188 15.78 -22.32 -12.60
CA ALA A 188 15.15 -23.60 -12.29
C ALA A 188 14.60 -24.29 -13.54
N ARG A 189 13.85 -23.56 -14.39
CA ARG A 189 13.33 -24.11 -15.66
C ARG A 189 14.43 -24.57 -16.61
N ARG A 190 15.57 -23.87 -16.65
CA ARG A 190 16.71 -24.28 -17.45
C ARG A 190 17.33 -25.56 -16.90
N THR A 191 17.52 -25.66 -15.59
CA THR A 191 18.01 -26.88 -14.96
C THR A 191 17.09 -28.08 -15.21
N GLU A 192 15.76 -27.88 -15.16
CA GLU A 192 14.78 -28.92 -15.50
C GLU A 192 14.88 -29.35 -16.97
N ALA A 193 15.05 -28.40 -17.89
CA ALA A 193 15.21 -28.68 -19.31
C ALA A 193 16.50 -29.48 -19.59
N ASP A 194 17.62 -29.05 -19.00
CA ASP A 194 18.91 -29.72 -19.15
C ASP A 194 18.87 -31.14 -18.55
N ALA A 195 18.16 -31.33 -17.42
CA ALA A 195 17.97 -32.64 -16.82
C ALA A 195 17.13 -33.58 -17.71
N LYS A 196 16.02 -33.08 -18.26
CA LYS A 196 15.19 -33.84 -19.20
C LYS A 196 15.94 -34.21 -20.47
N GLN A 197 16.75 -33.30 -21.00
CA GLN A 197 17.58 -33.60 -22.17
C GLN A 197 18.53 -34.77 -21.88
N LYS A 198 19.22 -34.75 -20.74
CA LYS A 198 20.11 -35.85 -20.34
C LYS A 198 19.37 -37.17 -20.16
N GLU A 199 18.16 -37.14 -19.60
CA GLU A 199 17.31 -38.34 -19.47
C GLU A 199 16.95 -38.90 -20.85
N THR A 200 16.56 -38.05 -21.80
CA THR A 200 16.27 -38.50 -23.17
C THR A 200 17.50 -39.04 -23.90
N GLU A 201 18.68 -38.42 -23.71
CA GLU A 201 19.93 -38.90 -24.28
C GLU A 201 20.33 -40.27 -23.70
N HIS A 202 20.12 -40.47 -22.40
CA HIS A 202 20.35 -41.76 -21.75
C HIS A 202 19.41 -42.85 -22.27
N LEU A 203 18.10 -42.55 -22.34
CA LEU A 203 17.10 -43.48 -22.86
C LEU A 203 17.37 -43.86 -24.33
N GLU A 204 17.80 -42.90 -25.15
CA GLU A 204 18.18 -43.16 -26.53
C GLU A 204 19.36 -44.14 -26.62
N GLN A 205 20.40 -43.93 -25.80
CA GLN A 205 21.54 -44.85 -25.74
C GLN A 205 21.15 -46.25 -25.27
N GLU A 206 20.26 -46.35 -24.28
CA GLU A 206 19.74 -47.63 -23.78
C GLU A 206 18.93 -48.36 -24.86
N ASN A 207 18.06 -47.64 -25.58
CA ASN A 207 17.31 -48.19 -26.71
C ASN A 207 18.24 -48.72 -27.81
N ILE A 208 19.25 -47.95 -28.21
CA ILE A 208 20.26 -48.39 -29.20
C ILE A 208 20.97 -49.67 -28.73
N ALA A 209 21.29 -49.78 -27.44
CA ALA A 209 21.93 -50.98 -26.88
C ALA A 209 21.00 -52.20 -26.92
N LEU A 210 19.71 -52.01 -26.58
CA LEU A 210 18.70 -53.06 -26.62
C LEU A 210 18.40 -53.53 -28.05
N GLU A 211 18.32 -52.62 -29.02
CA GLU A 211 18.15 -52.95 -30.44
C GLU A 211 19.29 -53.83 -30.95
N ARG A 212 20.54 -53.52 -30.58
CA ARG A 212 21.70 -54.35 -30.93
C ARG A 212 21.62 -55.74 -30.30
N GLN A 213 21.19 -55.84 -29.04
CA GLN A 213 21.02 -57.14 -28.38
C GLN A 213 19.92 -57.98 -29.06
N LEU A 214 18.80 -57.35 -29.43
CA LEU A 214 17.71 -58.00 -30.15
C LEU A 214 18.17 -58.51 -31.52
N TYR A 215 18.89 -57.67 -32.28
CA TYR A 215 19.45 -58.05 -33.58
C TYR A 215 20.37 -59.27 -33.46
N ASN A 216 21.28 -59.25 -32.48
CA ASN A 216 22.21 -60.36 -32.24
C ASN A 216 21.47 -61.65 -31.84
N LYS A 217 20.40 -61.57 -31.04
CA LYS A 217 19.57 -62.72 -30.68
C LYS A 217 18.80 -63.32 -31.86
N ASN A 218 18.38 -62.49 -32.81
CA ASN A 218 17.58 -62.93 -33.97
C ASN A 218 18.45 -63.45 -35.13
N THR A 219 19.77 -63.22 -35.09
CA THR A 219 20.72 -63.64 -36.13
C THR A 219 21.64 -64.78 -35.70
N MET A 220 21.54 -65.25 -34.45
CA MET A 220 22.05 -66.54 -33.97
C MET A 220 20.96 -67.60 -34.04
#